data_AF-A0A443QB82-F1
#
_entry.id   AF-A0A443QB82-F1
#
_cell.length_a   1.000
_cell.length_b   1.000
_cell.length_c   1.000
_cell.angle_alpha   90.00
_cell.angle_beta   90.00
_cell.angle_gamma   90.00
#
_symmetry.space_group_name_H-M   'P 1'
#
loop_
_entity.id
_entity.type
_entity.pdbx_description
1 polymer ?
#
loop_
_entity_poly.entity_id
_entity_poly.type
_entity_poly.pdbx_seq_one_letter_code
_entity_poly.pdbx_strand_id
1 'polypeptide(L)' 'MLYGARVFSHDGYSITMSPTKPGVVLRDPYEKKYLSNYDAQSINKLYNC' A
#
# COMPACT_ATOMS: atom_id res chain seq x y z
N MET A 1 -0.40 2.18 -4.59
CA MET A 1 -1.80 2.41 -4.13
C MET A 1 -2.33 1.30 -3.18
N LEU A 2 -1.67 1.02 -2.04
CA LEU A 2 -2.09 -0.03 -1.09
C LEU A 2 -2.35 0.56 0.30
N TYR A 3 -3.35 0.01 0.99
CA TYR A 3 -3.68 0.31 2.39
C TYR A 3 -2.72 -0.34 3.40
N GLY A 4 -2.79 0.10 4.65
CA GLY A 4 -2.13 -0.53 5.79
C GLY A 4 -2.83 -1.81 6.27
N ALA A 5 -2.18 -2.51 7.19
CA ALA A 5 -2.58 -3.85 7.66
C ALA A 5 -3.90 -3.90 8.45
N ARG A 6 -4.41 -2.75 8.92
CA ARG A 6 -5.58 -2.64 9.83
C ARG A 6 -6.76 -1.92 9.21
N VAL A 7 -6.72 -1.65 7.90
CA VAL A 7 -7.79 -0.91 7.22
C VAL A 7 -9.14 -1.61 7.43
N PHE A 8 -10.16 -0.84 7.79
CA PHE A 8 -11.51 -1.34 8.14
C PHE A 8 -11.57 -2.31 9.32
N SER A 9 -10.56 -2.37 10.19
CA SER A 9 -10.66 -3.15 11.42
C SER A 9 -11.77 -2.61 12.33
N HIS A 10 -12.61 -3.51 12.86
CA HIS A 10 -13.73 -3.17 13.74
C HIS A 10 -13.30 -2.43 15.03
N ASP A 11 -12.08 -2.70 15.50
CA ASP A 11 -11.47 -2.14 16.71
C ASP A 11 -10.33 -1.15 16.40
N GLY A 12 -9.99 -0.95 15.12
CA GLY A 12 -8.82 -0.17 14.70
C GLY A 12 -7.45 -0.83 14.95
N TYR A 13 -7.38 -2.02 15.58
CA TYR A 13 -6.13 -2.69 15.98
C TYR A 13 -5.93 -4.06 15.33
N SER A 14 -7.00 -4.82 15.13
CA SER A 14 -6.95 -6.14 14.51
C SER A 14 -6.44 -6.06 13.07
N ILE A 15 -5.59 -7.02 12.71
CA ILE A 15 -5.02 -7.11 11.36
C ILE A 15 -6.10 -7.66 10.43
N THR A 16 -6.43 -6.90 9.39
CA THR A 16 -7.38 -7.29 8.33
C THR A 16 -6.65 -7.75 7.07
N MET A 17 -5.39 -7.38 6.90
CA MET A 17 -4.56 -7.76 5.76
C MET A 17 -3.12 -8.04 6.19
N SER A 18 -2.60 -9.21 5.82
CA SER A 18 -1.24 -9.63 6.13
C SER A 18 -0.48 -10.00 4.85
N PRO A 19 0.77 -9.53 4.66
CA PRO A 19 1.57 -9.90 3.51
C PRO A 19 2.01 -11.35 3.59
N THR A 20 1.99 -12.05 2.46
CA THR A 20 2.47 -13.44 2.36
C THR A 20 3.99 -13.56 2.26
N LYS A 21 4.67 -12.49 1.85
CA LYS A 21 6.13 -12.43 1.73
C LYS A 21 6.76 -11.96 3.06
N PRO A 22 7.80 -12.66 3.56
CA PRO A 22 8.47 -12.28 4.80
C PRO A 22 9.16 -10.91 4.65
N GLY A 23 9.17 -10.13 5.74
CA GLY A 23 9.82 -8.81 5.80
C GLY A 23 9.05 -7.66 5.14
N VAL A 24 7.90 -7.93 4.52
CA VAL A 24 7.02 -6.90 3.97
C VAL A 24 6.13 -6.33 5.08
N VAL A 25 5.99 -5.01 5.13
CA VAL A 25 5.10 -4.31 6.05
C VAL A 25 4.10 -3.49 5.26
N LEU A 26 2.81 -3.73 5.48
CA LEU A 26 1.75 -2.93 4.88
C LEU A 26 1.55 -1.65 5.69
N ARG A 27 1.82 -0.51 5.05
CA ARG A 27 1.67 0.84 5.60
C ARG A 27 0.55 1.59 4.91
N ASP A 28 -0.11 2.45 5.66
CA ASP A 28 -1.15 3.33 5.13
C ASP A 28 -0.56 4.41 4.21
N PRO A 29 -1.36 4.96 3.27
CA PRO A 29 -0.87 5.94 2.31
C PRO A 29 -0.23 7.17 2.94
N TYR A 30 -0.76 7.67 4.06
CA TYR A 30 -0.22 8.86 4.74
C TYR A 30 1.14 8.62 5.40
N GLU A 31 1.53 7.35 5.62
CA GLU A 31 2.85 6.97 6.12
C GLU A 31 3.90 6.87 5.01
N LYS A 32 3.48 6.98 3.73
CA LYS A 32 4.36 6.86 2.56
C LYS A 32 4.78 8.25 2.13
N LYS A 33 6.09 8.47 2.05
CA LYS A 33 6.66 9.77 1.66
C LYS A 33 6.42 10.11 0.18
N TYR A 34 6.42 9.10 -0.69
CA TYR A 34 6.30 9.25 -2.14
C TYR A 34 5.52 8.07 -2.74
N LEU A 35 5.08 8.25 -3.99
CA LEU A 35 4.60 7.13 -4.83
C LEU A 35 5.73 6.11 -5.04
N SER A 36 5.37 4.84 -5.20
CA SER A 36 6.37 3.84 -5.57
C SER A 36 6.80 4.02 -7.02
N ASN A 37 8.00 3.55 -7.36
CA ASN A 37 8.48 3.52 -8.75
C ASN A 37 7.50 2.77 -9.67
N TYR A 38 6.85 1.72 -9.15
CA TYR A 38 5.86 0.96 -9.90
C TYR A 38 4.57 1.73 -10.14
N ASP A 39 4.09 2.51 -9.16
CA ASP A 39 2.95 3.41 -9.36
C ASP A 39 3.27 4.42 -10.49
N ALA A 40 4.46 5.02 -10.47
CA ALA A 40 4.90 5.96 -11.50
C ALA A 40 5.00 5.31 -12.90
N GLN A 41 5.59 4.12 -13.00
CA GLN A 41 5.66 3.36 -14.26
C GLN A 41 4.26 3.02 -14.80
N SER A 42 3.34 2.65 -13.91
CA SER A 42 1.96 2.32 -14.28
C SER A 42 1.22 3.54 -14.81
N ILE A 43 1.42 4.71 -14.19
CA ILE A 43 0.86 5.99 -14.66
C ILE A 43 1.43 6.35 -16.04
N ASN A 44 2.76 6.28 -16.23
CA ASN A 44 3.38 6.57 -17.52
C ASN A 44 2.86 5.65 -18.63
N LYS A 45 2.72 4.35 -18.34
CA LYS A 45 2.14 3.39 -19.27
C LYS A 45 0.69 3.73 -19.63
N LEU A 46 -0.11 4.19 -18.66
CA LEU A 46 -1.51 4.56 -18.88
C LEU A 46 -1.64 5.80 -19.78
N TYR A 47 -0.76 6.79 -19.59
CA TYR A 47 -0.80 8.06 -20.33
C TYR A 47 0.12 8.10 -21.56
N ASN A 48 0.82 7.01 -21.87
CA ASN A 48 1.79 6.89 -22.97
C ASN A 48 2.88 7.97 -22.92
N CYS A 49 3.46 8.15 -21.73
CA CYS A 49 4.58 9.05 -21.46
C CYS A 49 5.90 8.30 -21.29
#